data_AF-A0A9X8EA77-F1
#
_entry.id   AF-A0A9X8EA77-F1
#
_cell.length_a   1.000
_cell.length_b   1.000
_cell.length_c   1.000
_cell.angle_alpha   90.00
_cell.angle_beta   90.00
_cell.angle_gamma   90.00
#
_symmetry.space_group_name_H-M   'P 1'
#
loop_
_entity.id
_entity.type
_entity.pdbx_description
1 polymer ?
#
loop_
_entity_poly.entity_id
_entity_poly.type
_entity_poly.pdbx_seq_one_letter_code
_entity_poly.pdbx_strand_id
1 'polypeptide(L)'
;MNVMHIHWLTCAWLRNLTTYKAKRVAAKKGTLDLSSFMCCLPASQSLMCFSSGFELLKKKADALKMRFQLMLREIQKTKMAMSQEASDAFFSLSQAQYAAGDFRHKVIESVTTAEIRLENRIDNVAGVKLPVFTEVETSRDKAENIGLTGGGGKIQNCREKFRVLLKALVKLASLQTSFVTLDEALKVTNRRV
;
A
#
# COMPACT_ATOMS: atom_id res chain seq x y z
N MET A 1 -34.58 -2.11 -52.73
CA MET A 1 -34.64 -1.73 -51.29
C MET A 1 -33.79 -2.75 -50.55
N ASN A 2 -32.74 -2.48 -49.77
CA ASN A 2 -32.32 -1.27 -49.08
C ASN A 2 -30.82 -1.44 -48.77
N VAL A 3 -29.91 -0.77 -49.49
CA VAL A 3 -28.45 -0.76 -49.22
C VAL A 3 -27.95 0.69 -49.34
N MET A 4 -28.45 1.57 -48.49
CA MET A 4 -27.99 2.97 -48.41
C MET A 4 -27.98 3.51 -46.97
N HIS A 5 -27.73 2.66 -45.97
CA HIS A 5 -27.80 3.09 -44.56
C HIS A 5 -26.51 2.87 -43.75
N ILE A 6 -25.35 2.69 -44.41
CA ILE A 6 -24.08 2.42 -43.73
C ILE A 6 -22.98 3.45 -44.05
N HIS A 7 -23.17 4.34 -45.05
CA HIS A 7 -22.13 5.31 -45.43
C HIS A 7 -22.15 6.63 -44.63
N TRP A 8 -23.17 6.88 -43.81
CA TRP A 8 -23.34 8.15 -43.09
C TRP A 8 -22.62 8.23 -41.73
N LEU A 9 -22.25 7.10 -41.12
CA LEU A 9 -21.65 7.11 -39.78
C LEU A 9 -20.12 7.30 -39.77
N THR A 10 -19.41 7.00 -40.86
CA THR A 10 -17.96 7.22 -40.97
C THR A 10 -17.59 8.67 -41.32
N CYS A 11 -18.46 9.42 -42.00
CA CYS A 11 -18.19 10.82 -42.37
C CYS A 11 -18.40 11.85 -41.24
N ALA A 12 -19.21 11.53 -40.22
CA ALA A 12 -19.44 12.43 -39.08
C ALA A 12 -18.24 12.50 -38.13
N TRP A 13 -17.46 11.43 -38.02
CA TRP A 13 -16.33 11.35 -37.10
C TRP A 13 -15.09 12.10 -37.62
N LEU A 14 -14.85 12.13 -38.93
CA LEU A 14 -13.70 12.85 -39.52
C LEU A 14 -13.91 14.38 -39.58
N ARG A 15 -15.16 14.86 -39.50
CA ARG A 15 -15.50 16.29 -39.53
C ARG A 15 -15.31 16.99 -38.18
N ASN A 16 -15.20 16.23 -37.09
CA ASN A 16 -15.05 16.76 -35.74
C ASN A 16 -13.59 16.85 -35.26
N LEU A 17 -12.64 16.23 -35.96
CA LEU A 17 -11.20 16.40 -35.69
C LEU A 17 -10.61 17.65 -36.37
N THR A 18 -11.18 18.11 -37.48
CA THR A 18 -10.69 19.30 -38.20
C THR A 18 -11.12 20.62 -37.54
N THR A 19 -12.23 20.63 -36.82
CA THR A 19 -12.71 21.80 -36.05
C THR A 19 -11.83 22.10 -34.82
N TYR A 20 -11.14 21.11 -34.25
CA TYR A 20 -10.27 21.30 -33.09
C TYR A 20 -8.91 21.92 -33.46
N LYS A 21 -8.36 21.63 -34.66
CA LYS A 21 -7.13 22.25 -35.16
C LYS A 21 -7.35 23.67 -35.70
N ALA A 22 -8.55 23.97 -36.24
CA ALA A 22 -8.89 25.30 -36.77
C ALA A 22 -8.98 26.40 -35.69
N LYS A 23 -9.38 26.06 -34.46
CA LYS A 23 -9.41 27.03 -33.34
C LYS A 23 -8.03 27.51 -32.86
N ARG A 24 -6.95 26.78 -33.14
CA ARG A 24 -5.57 27.23 -32.82
C ARG A 24 -5.04 28.30 -33.77
N VAL A 25 -5.58 28.41 -34.99
CA VAL A 25 -5.13 29.40 -36.00
C VAL A 25 -6.00 30.66 -35.99
N ALA A 26 -7.26 30.56 -35.55
CA ALA A 26 -8.17 31.71 -35.43
C ALA A 26 -7.78 32.72 -34.34
N ALA A 27 -6.92 32.36 -33.38
CA ALA A 27 -6.39 33.30 -32.38
C ALA A 27 -5.37 34.32 -32.94
N LYS A 28 -5.03 34.25 -34.24
CA LYS A 28 -4.05 35.15 -34.89
C LYS A 28 -4.64 36.19 -35.83
N LYS A 29 -5.97 36.27 -35.99
CA LYS A 29 -6.61 37.34 -36.79
C LYS A 29 -7.52 38.16 -35.89
N GLY A 30 -7.06 39.38 -35.61
CA GLY A 30 -7.79 40.39 -34.86
C GLY A 30 -9.06 40.80 -35.59
N THR A 31 -10.18 40.32 -35.09
CA THR A 31 -11.48 40.99 -35.03
C THR A 31 -12.23 40.26 -33.94
N LEU A 32 -12.03 40.70 -32.70
CA LEU A 32 -12.79 40.27 -31.54
C LEU A 32 -13.29 41.54 -30.89
N ASP A 33 -14.61 41.64 -30.73
CA ASP A 33 -15.27 42.68 -29.96
C ASP A 33 -14.53 42.88 -28.62
N LEU A 34 -14.40 44.13 -28.18
CA LEU A 34 -13.72 44.50 -26.93
C LEU A 34 -14.27 43.73 -25.69
N SER A 35 -15.51 43.24 -25.75
CA SER A 35 -16.13 42.36 -24.75
C SER A 35 -15.57 40.92 -24.74
N SER A 36 -15.13 40.40 -25.89
CA SER A 36 -14.54 39.06 -26.03
C SER A 36 -13.07 39.03 -25.61
N PHE A 37 -12.31 40.11 -25.86
CA PHE A 37 -10.90 40.19 -25.45
C PHE A 37 -10.71 40.15 -23.93
N MET A 38 -11.56 40.84 -23.17
CA MET A 38 -11.52 40.85 -21.71
C MET A 38 -11.96 39.50 -21.11
N CYS A 39 -12.84 38.75 -21.79
CA CYS A 39 -13.27 37.41 -21.39
C CYS A 39 -12.22 36.31 -21.74
N CYS A 40 -11.39 36.52 -22.76
CA CYS A 40 -10.34 35.57 -23.16
C CYS A 40 -9.08 35.60 -22.28
N LEU A 41 -8.73 36.75 -21.68
CA LEU A 41 -7.60 36.90 -20.77
C LEU A 41 -7.62 35.95 -19.53
N PRO A 42 -8.74 35.81 -18.79
CA PRO A 42 -8.82 34.84 -17.69
C PRO A 42 -8.77 33.39 -18.19
N ALA A 43 -9.32 33.11 -19.38
CA ALA A 43 -9.32 31.76 -19.96
C ALA A 43 -7.91 31.27 -20.31
N SER A 44 -7.07 32.10 -20.92
CA SER A 44 -5.68 31.72 -21.21
C SER A 44 -4.82 31.53 -19.96
N GLN A 45 -5.02 32.33 -18.91
CA GLN A 45 -4.32 32.13 -17.63
C GLN A 45 -4.76 30.85 -16.91
N SER A 46 -6.06 30.53 -16.92
CA SER A 46 -6.56 29.28 -16.36
C SER A 46 -6.00 28.03 -17.06
N LEU A 47 -5.79 28.10 -18.39
CA LEU A 47 -5.19 27.01 -19.15
C LEU A 47 -3.71 26.80 -18.80
N MET A 48 -2.93 27.88 -18.64
CA MET A 48 -1.52 27.79 -18.22
C MET A 48 -1.39 27.25 -16.79
N CYS A 49 -2.24 27.70 -15.87
CA CYS A 49 -2.30 27.20 -14.49
C CYS A 49 -2.72 25.72 -14.44
N PHE A 50 -3.66 25.30 -15.29
CA PHE A 50 -4.09 23.92 -15.38
C PHE A 50 -2.98 23.01 -15.92
N SER A 51 -2.29 23.42 -16.99
CA SER A 51 -1.21 22.61 -17.58
C SER A 51 -0.04 22.39 -16.61
N SER A 52 0.31 23.41 -15.82
CA SER A 52 1.37 23.32 -14.81
C SER A 52 0.93 22.49 -13.59
N GLY A 53 -0.33 22.63 -13.14
CA GLY A 53 -0.89 21.81 -12.06
C GLY A 53 -1.03 20.33 -12.41
N PHE A 54 -1.42 20.02 -13.66
CA PHE A 54 -1.52 18.66 -14.17
C PHE A 54 -0.16 17.94 -14.17
N GLU A 55 0.91 18.63 -14.58
CA GLU A 55 2.25 18.06 -14.60
C GLU A 55 2.75 17.67 -13.19
N LEU A 56 2.44 18.48 -12.18
CA LEU A 56 2.77 18.19 -10.78
C LEU A 56 2.01 16.97 -10.24
N LEU A 57 0.72 16.85 -10.57
CA LEU A 57 -0.10 15.70 -10.16
C LEU A 57 0.40 14.41 -10.81
N LYS A 58 0.84 14.46 -12.07
CA LYS A 58 1.45 13.32 -12.76
C LYS A 58 2.75 12.87 -12.08
N LYS A 59 3.65 13.80 -11.74
CA LYS A 59 4.90 13.50 -11.00
C LYS A 59 4.64 12.88 -9.63
N LYS A 60 3.62 13.35 -8.91
CA LYS A 60 3.19 12.74 -7.63
C LYS A 60 2.65 11.33 -7.81
N ALA A 61 1.81 11.10 -8.82
CA ALA A 61 1.25 9.78 -9.12
C ALA A 61 2.35 8.76 -9.47
N ASP A 62 3.34 9.17 -10.26
CA ASP A 62 4.46 8.29 -10.64
C ASP A 62 5.33 7.93 -9.44
N ALA A 63 5.60 8.89 -8.53
CA ALA A 63 6.31 8.62 -7.28
C ALA A 63 5.56 7.62 -6.37
N LEU A 64 4.24 7.74 -6.27
CA LEU A 64 3.39 6.81 -5.51
C LEU A 64 3.40 5.41 -6.15
N LYS A 65 3.32 5.32 -7.48
CA LYS A 65 3.41 4.03 -8.21
C LYS A 65 4.74 3.32 -7.98
N MET A 66 5.86 4.05 -7.99
CA MET A 66 7.16 3.44 -7.70
C MET A 66 7.21 2.86 -6.29
N ARG A 67 6.72 3.61 -5.28
CA ARG A 67 6.66 3.12 -3.90
C ARG A 67 5.74 1.92 -3.74
N PHE A 68 4.59 1.93 -4.42
CA PHE A 68 3.66 0.81 -4.47
C PHE A 68 4.32 -0.48 -4.98
N GLN A 69 5.07 -0.40 -6.08
CA GLN A 69 5.80 -1.55 -6.63
C GLN A 69 6.90 -2.06 -5.70
N LEU A 70 7.59 -1.18 -4.97
CA LEU A 70 8.60 -1.57 -3.99
C LEU A 70 7.96 -2.36 -2.84
N MET A 71 6.87 -1.86 -2.25
CA MET A 71 6.20 -2.56 -1.16
C MET A 71 5.60 -3.90 -1.62
N LEU A 72 5.08 -4.01 -2.84
CA LEU A 72 4.59 -5.30 -3.37
C LEU A 72 5.70 -6.37 -3.38
N ARG A 73 6.91 -6.00 -3.82
CA ARG A 73 8.06 -6.92 -3.82
C ARG A 73 8.47 -7.28 -2.40
N GLU A 74 8.45 -6.32 -1.47
CA GLU A 74 8.75 -6.57 -0.06
C GLU A 74 7.72 -7.48 0.59
N ILE A 75 6.42 -7.24 0.38
CA ILE A 75 5.33 -8.09 0.88
C ILE A 75 5.49 -9.53 0.39
N GLN A 76 5.81 -9.72 -0.88
CA GLN A 76 6.04 -11.07 -1.43
C GLN A 76 7.21 -11.76 -0.73
N LYS A 77 8.36 -11.08 -0.58
CA LYS A 77 9.54 -11.63 0.10
C LYS A 77 9.24 -11.99 1.56
N THR A 78 8.65 -11.06 2.31
CA THR A 78 8.32 -11.26 3.73
C THR A 78 7.27 -12.33 3.93
N LYS A 79 6.27 -12.44 3.03
CA LYS A 79 5.25 -13.50 3.09
C LYS A 79 5.86 -14.90 2.88
N MET A 80 6.79 -15.03 1.95
CA MET A 80 7.49 -16.30 1.72
C MET A 80 8.37 -16.67 2.92
N ALA A 81 9.11 -15.72 3.48
CA ALA A 81 9.94 -15.94 4.68
C ALA A 81 9.09 -16.31 5.91
N MET A 82 8.02 -15.56 6.18
CA MET A 82 7.08 -15.84 7.27
C MET A 82 6.47 -17.24 7.14
N SER A 83 6.13 -17.67 5.92
CA SER A 83 5.57 -19.00 5.69
C SER A 83 6.54 -20.12 6.08
N GLN A 84 7.83 -19.95 5.82
CA GLN A 84 8.86 -20.93 6.19
C GLN A 84 9.11 -20.94 7.71
N GLU A 85 9.23 -19.76 8.32
CA GLU A 85 9.41 -19.62 9.77
C GLU A 85 8.21 -20.17 10.55
N ALA A 86 6.99 -20.05 10.00
CA ALA A 86 5.78 -20.60 10.60
C ALA A 86 5.83 -22.14 10.65
N SER A 87 6.19 -22.79 9.54
CA SER A 87 6.33 -24.25 9.51
C SER A 87 7.39 -24.74 10.50
N ASP A 88 8.51 -24.05 10.61
CA ASP A 88 9.60 -24.39 11.55
C ASP A 88 9.17 -24.24 13.02
N ALA A 89 8.39 -23.19 13.32
CA ALA A 89 7.84 -22.95 14.66
C ALA A 89 6.85 -24.04 15.06
N PHE A 90 5.91 -24.41 14.17
CA PHE A 90 4.96 -25.50 14.44
C PHE A 90 5.65 -26.86 14.56
N PHE A 91 6.68 -27.12 13.77
CA PHE A 91 7.47 -28.34 13.92
C PHE A 91 8.18 -28.41 15.28
N SER A 92 8.73 -27.28 15.73
CA SER A 92 9.35 -27.17 17.06
C SER A 92 8.35 -27.35 18.20
N LEU A 93 7.10 -26.88 18.01
CA LEU A 93 6.00 -27.12 18.94
C LEU A 93 5.66 -28.61 19.07
N SER A 94 5.57 -29.31 17.95
CA SER A 94 5.34 -30.77 17.94
C SER A 94 6.46 -31.53 18.64
N GLN A 95 7.73 -31.13 18.44
CA GLN A 95 8.86 -31.71 19.17
C GLN A 95 8.77 -31.47 20.68
N ALA A 96 8.36 -30.27 21.09
CA ALA A 96 8.19 -29.94 22.50
C ALA A 96 7.04 -30.75 23.13
N GLN A 97 5.93 -30.93 22.42
CA GLN A 97 4.80 -31.76 22.87
C GLN A 97 5.18 -33.23 23.01
N TYR A 98 5.99 -33.75 22.08
CA TYR A 98 6.49 -35.12 22.16
C TYR A 98 7.38 -35.33 23.38
N ALA A 99 8.25 -34.36 23.72
CA ALA A 99 9.20 -34.49 24.82
C ALA A 99 8.59 -34.24 26.21
N ALA A 100 7.69 -33.24 26.33
CA ALA A 100 7.18 -32.76 27.62
C ALA A 100 5.71 -33.14 27.89
N GLY A 101 5.02 -33.77 26.92
CA GLY A 101 3.60 -34.08 27.01
C GLY A 101 2.71 -32.83 26.96
N ASP A 102 1.56 -32.87 27.66
CA ASP A 102 0.59 -31.78 27.67
C ASP A 102 0.99 -30.63 28.61
N PHE A 103 1.70 -29.63 28.09
CA PHE A 103 2.04 -28.39 28.82
C PHE A 103 1.13 -27.19 28.49
N ARG A 104 0.06 -27.40 27.70
CA ARG A 104 -0.87 -26.33 27.28
C ARG A 104 -1.50 -25.59 28.46
N HIS A 105 -2.00 -26.33 29.46
CA HIS A 105 -2.64 -25.73 30.64
C HIS A 105 -1.67 -24.87 31.46
N LYS A 106 -0.44 -25.35 31.64
CA LYS A 106 0.63 -24.60 32.34
C LYS A 106 0.96 -23.28 31.64
N VAL A 107 0.97 -23.27 30.30
CA VAL A 107 1.20 -22.04 29.53
C VAL A 107 0.04 -21.06 29.74
N ILE A 108 -1.21 -21.51 29.68
CA ILE A 108 -2.38 -20.64 29.86
C ILE A 108 -2.38 -20.01 31.25
N GLU A 109 -2.10 -20.79 32.29
CA GLU A 109 -2.01 -20.31 33.68
C GLU A 109 -0.87 -19.30 33.89
N SER A 110 0.22 -19.41 33.12
CA SER A 110 1.37 -18.51 33.23
C SER A 110 1.16 -17.11 32.66
N VAL A 111 0.15 -16.92 31.78
CA VAL A 111 -0.06 -15.67 31.06
C VAL A 111 -0.83 -14.67 31.93
N THR A 112 -0.15 -13.62 32.39
CA THR A 112 -0.78 -12.50 33.15
C THR A 112 -0.66 -11.15 32.44
N THR A 113 0.41 -10.90 31.68
CA THR A 113 0.50 -9.75 30.75
C THR A 113 1.29 -10.12 29.51
N ALA A 114 1.12 -9.35 28.44
CA ALA A 114 1.87 -9.51 27.20
C ALA A 114 3.36 -9.17 27.39
N GLU A 115 4.22 -9.98 26.75
CA GLU A 115 5.68 -9.81 26.68
C GLU A 115 6.07 -8.82 25.56
N ILE A 116 5.42 -8.95 24.39
CA ILE A 116 5.65 -8.09 23.23
C ILE A 116 4.47 -7.13 23.08
N ARG A 117 4.75 -5.84 23.00
CA ARG A 117 3.79 -4.79 22.70
C ARG A 117 4.10 -4.16 21.35
N LEU A 118 3.09 -3.55 20.75
CA LEU A 118 3.22 -2.83 19.48
C LEU A 118 3.04 -1.34 19.72
N GLU A 119 3.96 -0.57 19.16
CA GLU A 119 3.85 0.88 19.04
C GLU A 119 3.56 1.25 17.59
N ASN A 120 2.82 2.34 17.41
CA ASN A 120 2.49 2.85 16.08
C ASN A 120 3.32 4.10 15.79
N ARG A 121 4.05 4.08 14.68
CA ARG A 121 4.86 5.17 14.14
C ARG A 121 4.26 5.65 12.83
N ILE A 122 4.29 6.96 12.58
CA ILE A 122 3.76 7.55 11.35
C ILE A 122 4.90 7.89 10.41
N ASP A 123 4.85 7.36 9.18
CA ASP A 123 5.79 7.67 8.09
C ASP A 123 5.12 8.50 7.00
N ASN A 124 5.81 9.52 6.49
CA ASN A 124 5.26 10.44 5.49
C ASN A 124 5.88 10.17 4.11
N VAL A 125 5.07 9.76 3.13
CA VAL A 125 5.51 9.51 1.75
C VAL A 125 4.66 10.31 0.78
N ALA A 126 5.27 11.26 0.06
CA ALA A 126 4.59 12.12 -0.93
C ALA A 126 3.30 12.81 -0.43
N GLY A 127 3.24 13.11 0.88
CA GLY A 127 2.09 13.72 1.55
C GLY A 127 0.99 12.74 1.99
N VAL A 128 1.25 11.43 1.96
CA VAL A 128 0.40 10.38 2.55
C VAL A 128 1.04 9.92 3.86
N LYS A 129 0.23 9.80 4.93
CA LYS A 129 0.65 9.32 6.24
C LYS A 129 0.45 7.81 6.32
N LEU A 130 1.52 7.06 6.56
CA LEU A 130 1.55 5.61 6.63
C LEU A 130 1.74 5.19 8.09
N PRO A 131 0.87 4.32 8.63
CA PRO A 131 1.11 3.71 9.93
C PRO A 131 2.13 2.56 9.79
N VAL A 132 3.18 2.60 10.61
CA VAL A 132 4.23 1.60 10.70
C VAL A 132 4.31 1.08 12.12
N PHE A 133 4.26 -0.24 12.29
CA PHE A 133 4.31 -0.85 13.61
C PHE A 133 5.74 -1.17 14.03
N THR A 134 6.10 -0.80 15.26
CA THR A 134 7.36 -1.13 15.92
C THR A 134 7.10 -2.02 17.13
N GLU A 135 7.93 -3.06 17.29
CA GLU A 135 7.86 -3.96 18.44
C GLU A 135 8.59 -3.36 19.65
N VAL A 136 7.93 -3.37 20.80
CA VAL A 136 8.52 -2.98 22.09
C VAL A 136 8.44 -4.18 23.03
N GLU A 137 9.60 -4.70 23.41
CA GLU A 137 9.73 -5.80 24.36
C GLU A 137 9.57 -5.24 25.78
N THR A 138 8.51 -5.67 26.49
CA THR A 138 8.34 -5.37 27.91
C THR A 138 8.96 -6.51 28.69
N SER A 139 10.11 -6.26 29.32
CA SER A 139 10.88 -7.27 30.06
C SER A 139 10.01 -7.95 31.13
N ARG A 140 9.78 -9.26 30.96
CA ARG A 140 9.22 -10.15 31.99
C ARG A 140 9.94 -11.49 31.95
N ASP A 141 10.82 -11.70 32.91
CA ASP A 141 11.52 -12.96 33.14
C ASP A 141 10.71 -13.86 34.09
N LYS A 142 9.53 -14.33 33.67
CA LYS A 142 8.68 -15.23 34.48
C LYS A 142 8.38 -16.59 33.86
N ALA A 143 8.98 -16.92 32.72
CA ALA A 143 8.70 -18.18 32.01
C ALA A 143 9.68 -19.33 32.31
N GLU A 144 10.69 -19.11 33.17
CA GLU A 144 11.73 -20.12 33.45
C GLU A 144 11.20 -21.39 34.14
N ASN A 145 10.01 -21.33 34.74
CA ASN A 145 9.43 -22.47 35.47
C ASN A 145 8.74 -23.51 34.57
N ILE A 146 8.60 -23.27 33.26
CA ILE A 146 7.94 -24.21 32.32
C ILE A 146 9.01 -25.14 31.71
N GLY A 147 9.31 -26.27 32.37
CA GLY A 147 10.21 -27.29 31.79
C GLY A 147 11.11 -28.05 32.77
N LEU A 148 10.94 -27.85 34.09
CA LEU A 148 11.79 -28.46 35.11
C LEU A 148 11.74 -30.01 35.15
N THR A 149 10.62 -30.61 34.75
CA THR A 149 10.38 -32.07 34.80
C THR A 149 10.84 -32.82 33.54
N GLY A 150 11.49 -32.14 32.59
CA GLY A 150 12.00 -32.74 31.34
C GLY A 150 11.49 -32.02 30.10
N GLY A 151 12.32 -31.95 29.05
CA GLY A 151 11.97 -31.30 27.78
C GLY A 151 12.11 -29.78 27.74
N GLY A 152 12.60 -29.13 28.81
CA GLY A 152 12.77 -27.66 28.89
C GLY A 152 13.57 -27.04 27.73
N GLY A 153 14.64 -27.71 27.26
CA GLY A 153 15.41 -27.24 26.11
C GLY A 153 14.60 -27.17 24.80
N LYS A 154 13.68 -28.13 24.58
CA LYS A 154 12.80 -28.11 23.39
C LYS A 154 11.70 -27.05 23.52
N ILE A 155 11.19 -26.84 24.73
CA ILE A 155 10.22 -25.76 25.03
C ILE A 155 10.86 -24.38 24.80
N GLN A 156 12.10 -24.19 25.24
CA GLN A 156 12.82 -22.94 25.05
C GLN A 156 13.09 -22.65 23.57
N ASN A 157 13.54 -23.64 22.80
CA ASN A 157 13.73 -23.50 21.34
C ASN A 157 12.40 -23.16 20.63
N CYS A 158 11.30 -23.79 21.04
CA CYS A 158 9.97 -23.48 20.54
C CYS A 158 9.62 -21.99 20.80
N ARG A 159 9.82 -21.50 22.02
CA ARG A 159 9.61 -20.10 22.39
C ARG A 159 10.42 -19.14 21.53
N GLU A 160 11.68 -19.44 21.27
CA GLU A 160 12.56 -18.62 20.41
C GLU A 160 12.07 -18.57 18.97
N LYS A 161 11.66 -19.71 18.38
CA LYS A 161 11.10 -19.75 17.03
C LYS A 161 9.79 -18.98 16.91
N PHE A 162 8.91 -19.07 17.92
CA PHE A 162 7.68 -18.26 17.95
C PHE A 162 7.95 -16.77 18.13
N ARG A 163 8.97 -16.37 18.90
CA ARG A 163 9.39 -14.97 18.98
C ARG A 163 9.82 -14.45 17.61
N VAL A 164 10.65 -15.18 16.87
CA VAL A 164 11.05 -14.79 15.51
C VAL A 164 9.85 -14.67 14.57
N LEU A 165 8.95 -15.66 14.59
CA LEU A 165 7.73 -15.65 13.78
C LEU A 165 6.84 -14.44 14.09
N LEU A 166 6.68 -14.07 15.37
CA LEU A 166 5.91 -12.89 15.77
C LEU A 166 6.52 -11.60 15.19
N LYS A 167 7.85 -11.46 15.21
CA LYS A 167 8.55 -10.31 14.60
C LYS A 167 8.30 -10.25 13.09
N ALA A 168 8.30 -11.39 12.39
CA ALA A 168 7.98 -11.45 10.97
C ALA A 168 6.52 -11.10 10.67
N LEU A 169 5.57 -11.55 11.50
CA LEU A 169 4.15 -11.23 11.39
C LEU A 169 3.87 -9.74 11.58
N VAL A 170 4.49 -9.11 12.57
CA VAL A 170 4.34 -7.67 12.84
C VAL A 170 4.84 -6.84 11.65
N LYS A 171 6.01 -7.20 11.09
CA LYS A 171 6.54 -6.55 9.87
C LYS A 171 5.59 -6.70 8.69
N LEU A 172 5.02 -7.89 8.48
CA LEU A 172 4.08 -8.15 7.41
C LEU A 172 2.78 -7.34 7.58
N ALA A 173 2.23 -7.30 8.79
CA ALA A 173 1.04 -6.51 9.12
C ALA A 173 1.26 -5.01 8.90
N SER A 174 2.45 -4.50 9.25
CA SER A 174 2.84 -3.10 8.99
C SER A 174 2.82 -2.78 7.50
N LEU A 175 3.43 -3.64 6.68
CA LEU A 175 3.46 -3.46 5.23
C LEU A 175 2.06 -3.53 4.60
N GLN A 176 1.22 -4.47 5.05
CA GLN A 176 -0.16 -4.60 4.56
C GLN A 176 -1.02 -3.38 4.91
N THR A 177 -0.93 -2.88 6.14
CA THR A 177 -1.72 -1.72 6.57
C THR A 177 -1.30 -0.47 5.79
N SER A 178 0.01 -0.26 5.61
CA SER A 178 0.55 0.80 4.76
C SER A 178 0.09 0.68 3.31
N PHE A 179 0.04 -0.54 2.76
CA PHE A 179 -0.37 -0.81 1.38
C PHE A 179 -1.81 -0.38 1.09
N VAL A 180 -2.76 -0.67 1.98
CA VAL A 180 -4.17 -0.29 1.81
C VAL A 180 -4.31 1.23 1.74
N THR A 181 -3.66 1.96 2.65
CA THR A 181 -3.71 3.44 2.66
C THR A 181 -3.11 4.07 1.41
N LEU A 182 -2.05 3.48 0.84
CA LEU A 182 -1.43 3.97 -0.38
C LEU A 182 -2.23 3.66 -1.63
N ASP A 183 -2.92 2.52 -1.68
CA ASP A 183 -3.82 2.16 -2.79
C ASP A 183 -4.99 3.15 -2.89
N GLU A 184 -5.60 3.50 -1.75
CA GLU A 184 -6.65 4.52 -1.69
C GLU A 184 -6.15 5.88 -2.17
N ALA A 185 -4.97 6.31 -1.69
CA ALA A 185 -4.37 7.56 -2.12
C ALA A 185 -4.06 7.58 -3.63
N LEU A 186 -3.55 6.46 -4.17
CA LEU A 186 -3.26 6.33 -5.60
C LEU A 186 -4.55 6.45 -6.44
N LYS A 187 -5.63 5.77 -6.04
CA LYS A 187 -6.93 5.87 -6.72
C LYS A 187 -7.46 7.30 -6.74
N VAL A 188 -7.34 8.02 -5.63
CA VAL A 188 -7.76 9.44 -5.57
C VAL A 188 -6.95 10.31 -6.51
N THR A 189 -5.63 10.09 -6.61
CA THR A 189 -4.79 10.87 -7.54
C THR A 189 -5.09 10.57 -9.01
N ASN A 190 -5.29 9.30 -9.37
CA ASN A 190 -5.63 8.88 -10.73
C ASN A 190 -7.03 9.33 -11.17
N ARG A 191 -7.93 9.69 -10.25
CA ARG A 191 -9.22 10.31 -10.63
C ARG A 191 -9.10 11.79 -10.98
N ARG A 192 -8.04 12.47 -10.54
CA ARG A 192 -7.83 13.91 -10.76
C ARG A 192 -7.03 14.21 -12.02
N VAL A 193 -6.23 13.24 -12.46
CA VAL A 193 -5.41 13.26 -13.67
C VAL A 193 -6.22 12.63 -14.80
#